data_AF-A0A961IDG5-F1
#
_entry.id   AF-A0A961IDG5-F1
#
_cell.length_a   1.000
_cell.length_b   1.000
_cell.length_c   1.000
_cell.angle_alpha   90.00
_cell.angle_beta   90.00
_cell.angle_gamma   90.00
#
_symmetry.space_group_name_H-M   'P 1'
#
loop_
_entity.id
_entity.type
_entity.pdbx_description
1 polymer ?
#
loop_
_entity_poly.entity_id
_entity_poly.type
_entity_poly.pdbx_seq_one_letter_code
_entity_poly.pdbx_strand_id
1 'polypeptide(L)'
;ARYNNGNAIIATDNPIRHLTDIRESSEYWIVAAPVLSSPESHNLGSDSGNAEYLGSVVLAFSKSPVRETIRTIWIINGLAGMAAAGIFLALLSFQMRVLTDPLRSLSSTMSNGGRDAPRKRARVFGSKEIQEIAAIYNQLMDEIEKSQAALESEVAIRTQELKTARDAAFAANRQKSEIMAAVTHEMKTPLQAIIGYAQLTLEELEFAVEDDAAHRSREQLSNILGRAHELLNRITQMLDLARAEAGKFDLNLVETDISALLHDAQKSILPLATERNNKFTAEIDCPVPVLIDRDKFQQIALNLMTNACKFTENGDIYLRCKGRPDRLLLEVEDTGVGIAEKDLDSVFEPFRQL
;
A
#
# COMPACT_ATOMS: atom_id res chain seq x y z
N ALA A 1 -92.55 -54.29 8.21
CA ALA A 1 -91.42 -53.37 8.50
C ALA A 1 -91.84 -51.94 8.18
N ARG A 2 -91.90 -51.04 9.17
CA ARG A 2 -91.99 -49.59 8.91
C ARG A 2 -90.56 -49.04 9.00
N TYR A 3 -90.08 -48.47 7.90
CA TYR A 3 -88.81 -47.75 7.84
C TYR A 3 -89.06 -46.30 8.21
N ASN A 4 -88.35 -45.77 9.22
CA ASN A 4 -88.28 -44.33 9.43
C ASN A 4 -86.88 -43.95 9.90
N ASN A 5 -86.23 -43.04 9.18
CA ASN A 5 -84.93 -42.42 9.51
C ASN A 5 -83.77 -43.36 9.85
N GLY A 6 -83.38 -44.24 8.92
CA GLY A 6 -82.14 -45.04 9.03
C GLY A 6 -82.18 -46.15 10.11
N ASN A 7 -83.27 -46.21 10.88
CA ASN A 7 -83.54 -47.26 11.83
C ASN A 7 -84.52 -48.25 11.22
N ALA A 8 -84.11 -49.51 11.13
CA ALA A 8 -84.96 -50.59 10.67
C ALA A 8 -85.57 -51.30 11.89
N ILE A 9 -86.91 -51.32 11.95
CA ILE A 9 -87.64 -52.22 12.85
C ILE A 9 -87.93 -53.49 12.06
N ILE A 10 -87.16 -54.53 12.34
CA ILE A 10 -87.36 -55.86 11.76
C ILE A 10 -88.16 -56.67 12.78
N ALA A 11 -89.40 -57.01 12.43
CA ALA A 11 -90.18 -57.99 13.16
C ALA A 11 -89.73 -59.37 12.66
N THR A 12 -89.19 -60.19 13.55
CA THR A 12 -88.78 -61.56 13.22
C THR A 12 -89.60 -62.53 14.05
N ASP A 13 -90.15 -63.56 13.42
CA ASP A 13 -90.93 -64.63 14.07
C ASP A 13 -90.07 -65.61 14.89
N ASN A 14 -88.77 -65.33 15.07
CA ASN A 14 -87.88 -66.14 15.88
C ASN A 14 -87.89 -65.66 17.33
N PRO A 15 -88.27 -66.50 18.32
CA PRO A 15 -88.42 -66.06 19.71
C PRO A 15 -87.06 -65.78 20.36
N ILE A 16 -86.80 -64.50 20.66
CA ILE A 16 -85.63 -64.06 21.45
C ILE A 16 -85.89 -64.43 22.91
N ARG A 17 -85.08 -65.35 23.46
CA ARG A 17 -85.29 -65.97 24.79
C ARG A 17 -84.75 -65.18 25.99
N HIS A 18 -84.09 -64.02 25.78
CA HIS A 18 -83.53 -63.19 26.87
C HIS A 18 -84.05 -61.75 26.82
N LEU A 19 -84.16 -61.09 27.98
CA LEU A 19 -84.83 -59.80 28.15
C LEU A 19 -84.18 -58.63 27.38
N THR A 20 -82.93 -58.74 26.90
CA THR A 20 -82.33 -57.79 25.95
C THR A 20 -81.06 -58.42 25.33
N ASP A 21 -80.98 -58.51 23.99
CA ASP A 21 -79.77 -58.94 23.25
C ASP A 21 -79.18 -57.73 22.52
N ILE A 22 -77.94 -57.36 22.81
CA ILE A 22 -77.23 -56.23 22.19
C ILE A 22 -76.10 -56.80 21.32
N ARG A 23 -76.14 -56.52 20.02
CA ARG A 23 -75.13 -56.95 19.06
C ARG A 23 -74.58 -55.77 18.28
N GLU A 24 -73.26 -55.73 18.12
CA GLU A 24 -72.58 -54.68 17.37
C GLU A 24 -72.12 -55.21 16.01
N SER A 25 -72.45 -54.48 14.95
CA SER A 25 -71.96 -54.70 13.59
C SER A 25 -71.08 -53.52 13.15
N SER A 26 -70.41 -53.64 12.00
CA SER A 26 -69.58 -52.57 11.43
C SER A 26 -70.38 -51.30 11.13
N GLU A 27 -71.66 -51.44 10.78
CA GLU A 27 -72.52 -50.34 10.32
C GLU A 27 -73.70 -50.01 11.27
N TYR A 28 -74.05 -50.92 12.19
CA TYR A 28 -75.20 -50.75 13.08
C TYR A 28 -74.93 -51.23 14.51
N TRP A 29 -75.57 -50.58 15.48
CA TRP A 29 -75.83 -51.14 16.80
C TRP A 29 -77.22 -51.74 16.80
N ILE A 30 -77.34 -53.03 17.11
CA ILE A 30 -78.60 -53.76 17.11
C ILE A 30 -78.98 -54.04 18.56
N VAL A 31 -80.16 -53.59 18.96
CA VAL A 31 -80.76 -53.84 20.27
C VAL A 31 -82.07 -54.57 20.06
N ALA A 32 -82.20 -55.76 20.59
CA ALA A 32 -83.42 -56.56 20.47
C ALA A 32 -84.03 -56.83 21.84
N ALA A 33 -85.34 -56.63 21.96
CA ALA A 33 -86.09 -56.86 23.20
C ALA A 33 -87.40 -57.64 22.92
N PRO A 34 -87.78 -58.60 23.77
CA PRO A 34 -89.04 -59.34 23.66
C PRO A 34 -90.24 -58.46 24.09
N VAL A 35 -91.36 -58.55 23.35
CA VAL A 35 -92.64 -57.93 23.68
C VAL A 35 -93.57 -59.01 24.24
N LEU A 36 -93.97 -58.86 25.50
CA LEU A 36 -94.85 -59.78 26.21
C LEU A 36 -96.23 -59.13 26.41
N SER A 37 -97.31 -59.88 26.25
CA SER A 37 -98.67 -59.39 26.55
C SER A 37 -98.84 -59.18 28.04
N SER A 38 -99.48 -58.07 28.42
CA SER A 38 -99.89 -57.85 29.82
C SER A 38 -101.34 -58.32 29.96
N PRO A 39 -101.64 -59.32 30.81
CA PRO A 39 -103.03 -59.68 31.08
C PRO A 39 -103.72 -58.54 31.85
N GLU A 40 -104.72 -57.89 31.26
CA GLU A 40 -105.58 -56.92 31.95
C GLU A 40 -106.52 -57.66 32.92
N SER A 41 -106.22 -57.60 34.22
CA SER A 41 -107.04 -58.21 35.27
C SER A 41 -108.20 -57.30 35.68
N HIS A 42 -109.34 -57.39 34.98
CA HIS A 42 -110.63 -56.93 35.50
C HIS A 42 -111.54 -58.14 35.77
N ASN A 43 -111.28 -58.86 36.87
CA ASN A 43 -112.28 -59.42 37.81
C ASN A 43 -111.63 -60.43 38.77
N LEU A 44 -112.13 -60.44 40.01
CA LEU A 44 -111.80 -61.38 41.08
C LEU A 44 -112.30 -62.79 40.72
N GLY A 45 -111.43 -63.58 40.10
CA GLY A 45 -111.54 -65.01 39.89
C GLY A 45 -110.18 -65.52 39.47
N SER A 46 -109.62 -66.46 40.21
CA SER A 46 -108.28 -66.99 40.01
C SER A 46 -108.10 -67.59 38.62
N ASP A 47 -107.37 -66.91 37.75
CA ASP A 47 -106.59 -67.55 36.70
C ASP A 47 -105.34 -66.72 36.39
N SER A 48 -104.18 -67.29 36.66
CA SER A 48 -102.87 -66.73 36.33
C SER A 48 -102.68 -66.80 34.81
N GLY A 49 -103.06 -65.75 34.09
CA GLY A 49 -102.71 -65.58 32.69
C GLY A 49 -101.19 -65.44 32.54
N ASN A 50 -100.53 -66.44 31.95
CA ASN A 50 -99.13 -66.28 31.53
C ASN A 50 -99.06 -65.21 30.45
N ALA A 51 -98.14 -64.25 30.61
CA ALA A 51 -97.82 -63.26 29.59
C ALA A 51 -97.41 -63.97 28.29
N GLU A 52 -98.20 -63.79 27.24
CA GLU A 52 -97.99 -64.46 25.95
C GLU A 52 -96.94 -63.67 25.17
N TYR A 53 -95.97 -64.36 24.58
CA TYR A 53 -94.96 -63.74 23.75
C TYR A 53 -95.60 -63.26 22.45
N LEU A 54 -95.73 -61.94 22.31
CA LEU A 54 -96.35 -61.32 21.14
C LEU A 54 -95.35 -61.07 20.01
N GLY A 55 -94.04 -61.10 20.29
CA GLY A 55 -92.98 -60.94 19.30
C GLY A 55 -91.71 -60.32 19.86
N SER A 56 -90.77 -59.97 18.98
CA SER A 56 -89.58 -59.19 19.34
C SER A 56 -89.55 -57.88 18.57
N VAL A 57 -89.06 -56.83 19.23
CA VAL A 57 -88.71 -55.56 18.59
C VAL A 57 -87.20 -55.52 18.47
N VAL A 58 -86.73 -55.50 17.23
CA VAL A 58 -85.32 -55.26 16.90
C VAL A 58 -85.17 -53.82 16.45
N LEU A 59 -84.37 -53.04 17.17
CA LEU A 59 -83.97 -51.68 16.82
C LEU A 59 -82.52 -51.72 16.31
N ALA A 60 -82.31 -51.36 15.05
CA ALA A 60 -80.98 -51.14 14.50
C ALA A 60 -80.69 -49.64 14.41
N PHE A 61 -79.69 -49.15 15.14
CA PHE A 61 -79.19 -47.78 15.09
C PHE A 61 -77.99 -47.68 14.15
N SER A 62 -78.06 -46.83 13.13
CA SER A 62 -76.93 -46.66 12.20
C SER A 62 -75.76 -45.92 12.85
N LYS A 63 -74.54 -46.40 12.60
CA LYS A 63 -73.28 -45.71 12.96
C LYS A 63 -72.87 -44.63 11.96
N SER A 64 -73.54 -44.53 10.81
CA SER A 64 -73.23 -43.54 9.77
C SER A 64 -73.18 -42.09 10.29
N PRO A 65 -74.12 -41.63 11.14
CA PRO A 65 -74.09 -40.26 11.68
C PRO A 65 -72.87 -40.00 12.59
N VAL A 66 -72.42 -41.02 13.33
CA VAL A 66 -71.23 -40.92 14.19
C VAL A 66 -69.96 -40.87 13.34
N ARG A 67 -69.87 -41.70 12.30
CA ARG A 67 -68.71 -41.69 11.38
C ARG A 67 -68.63 -40.38 10.60
N GLU A 68 -69.77 -39.82 10.20
CA GLU A 68 -69.86 -38.54 9.50
C GLU A 68 -69.48 -37.35 10.38
N THR A 69 -69.92 -37.33 11.64
CA THR A 69 -69.53 -36.28 12.60
C THR A 69 -68.04 -36.35 12.93
N ILE A 70 -67.48 -37.55 13.16
CA ILE A 70 -66.03 -37.73 13.37
C ILE A 70 -65.23 -37.25 12.15
N ARG A 71 -65.63 -37.63 10.92
CA ARG A 71 -64.99 -37.16 9.68
C ARG A 71 -65.03 -35.64 9.57
N THR A 72 -66.17 -35.03 9.90
CA THR A 72 -66.36 -33.58 9.86
C THR A 72 -65.43 -32.86 10.85
N ILE A 73 -65.30 -33.38 12.08
CA ILE A 73 -64.39 -32.83 13.09
C ILE A 73 -62.93 -32.90 12.62
N TRP A 74 -62.50 -34.03 12.05
CA TRP A 74 -61.14 -34.17 11.50
C TRP A 74 -60.86 -33.17 10.38
N ILE A 75 -61.82 -32.96 9.47
CA ILE A 75 -61.69 -31.98 8.38
C ILE A 75 -61.60 -30.55 8.95
N ILE A 76 -62.48 -30.19 9.89
CA ILE A 76 -62.49 -28.85 10.50
C ILE A 76 -61.18 -28.58 11.24
N ASN A 77 -60.72 -29.51 12.07
CA ASN A 77 -59.47 -29.36 12.80
C ASN A 77 -58.25 -29.31 11.87
N GLY A 78 -58.26 -30.12 10.80
CA GLY A 78 -57.22 -30.08 9.77
C GLY A 78 -57.16 -28.72 9.07
N LEU A 79 -58.32 -28.19 8.65
CA LEU A 79 -58.41 -26.86 8.03
C LEU A 79 -58.01 -25.75 8.99
N ALA A 80 -58.46 -25.81 10.25
CA ALA A 80 -58.07 -24.84 11.28
C ALA A 80 -56.56 -24.87 11.56
N GLY A 81 -55.97 -26.07 11.63
CA GLY A 81 -54.52 -26.25 11.78
C GLY A 81 -53.74 -25.68 10.59
N MET A 82 -54.20 -25.92 9.36
CA MET A 82 -53.58 -25.34 8.16
C MET A 82 -53.67 -23.82 8.14
N ALA A 83 -54.81 -23.24 8.50
CA ALA A 83 -54.99 -21.79 8.57
C ALA A 83 -54.06 -21.17 9.62
N ALA A 84 -53.99 -21.78 10.82
CA ALA A 84 -53.09 -21.32 11.88
C ALA A 84 -51.61 -21.40 11.46
N ALA A 85 -51.20 -22.49 10.82
CA ALA A 85 -49.84 -22.65 10.29
C ALA A 85 -49.52 -21.61 9.21
N GLY A 86 -50.47 -21.32 8.31
CA GLY A 86 -50.31 -20.29 7.28
C GLY A 86 -50.12 -18.89 7.87
N ILE A 87 -50.93 -18.53 8.86
CA ILE A 87 -50.81 -17.25 9.58
C ILE A 87 -49.47 -17.16 10.31
N PHE A 88 -49.06 -18.24 10.98
CA PHE A 88 -47.78 -18.29 11.69
C PHE A 88 -46.58 -18.11 10.74
N LEU A 89 -46.58 -18.79 9.59
CA LEU A 89 -45.55 -18.65 8.57
C LEU A 89 -45.53 -17.25 7.95
N ALA A 90 -46.70 -16.65 7.72
CA ALA A 90 -46.80 -15.27 7.23
C ALA A 90 -46.22 -14.28 8.24
N LEU A 91 -46.52 -14.46 9.53
CA LEU A 91 -46.04 -13.60 10.61
C LEU A 91 -44.53 -13.74 10.82
N LEU A 92 -43.99 -14.97 10.77
CA LEU A 92 -42.54 -15.22 10.77
C LEU A 92 -41.85 -14.57 9.58
N SER A 93 -42.41 -14.72 8.37
CA SER A 93 -41.85 -14.13 7.16
C SER A 93 -41.86 -12.61 7.21
N PHE A 94 -42.93 -12.02 7.76
CA PHE A 94 -43.04 -10.58 7.98
C PHE A 94 -41.97 -10.08 8.97
N GLN A 95 -41.85 -10.72 10.14
CA GLN A 95 -40.89 -10.34 11.16
C GLN A 95 -39.44 -10.48 10.66
N MET A 96 -39.14 -11.53 9.90
CA MET A 96 -37.81 -11.71 9.32
C MET A 96 -37.45 -10.61 8.32
N ARG A 97 -38.40 -10.13 7.50
CA ARG A 97 -38.16 -9.00 6.60
C ARG A 97 -37.90 -7.70 7.36
N VAL A 98 -38.69 -7.42 8.40
CA VAL A 98 -38.56 -6.21 9.22
C VAL A 98 -37.17 -6.10 9.88
N LEU A 99 -36.58 -7.22 10.31
CA LEU A 99 -35.26 -7.25 10.94
C LEU A 99 -34.11 -7.37 9.94
N THR A 100 -34.25 -8.25 8.95
CA THR A 100 -33.12 -8.66 8.09
C THR A 100 -32.87 -7.66 6.97
N ASP A 101 -33.92 -7.05 6.40
CA ASP A 101 -33.76 -6.15 5.25
C ASP A 101 -32.99 -4.86 5.60
N PRO A 102 -33.28 -4.17 6.74
CA PRO A 102 -32.49 -3.01 7.15
C PRO A 102 -31.03 -3.34 7.43
N LEU A 103 -30.75 -4.45 8.12
CA LEU A 103 -29.40 -4.89 8.42
C LEU A 103 -28.59 -5.23 7.16
N ARG A 104 -29.20 -5.93 6.20
CA ARG A 104 -28.55 -6.21 4.90
C ARG A 104 -28.27 -4.93 4.13
N SER A 105 -29.21 -3.98 4.10
CA SER A 105 -29.01 -2.70 3.42
C SER A 105 -27.87 -1.89 4.06
N LEU A 106 -27.84 -1.80 5.39
CA LEU A 106 -26.79 -1.10 6.13
C LEU A 106 -25.44 -1.78 5.91
N SER A 107 -25.36 -3.09 6.11
CA SER A 107 -24.13 -3.88 5.91
C SER A 107 -23.60 -3.73 4.48
N SER A 108 -24.46 -3.80 3.46
CA SER A 108 -24.03 -3.62 2.06
C SER A 108 -23.54 -2.21 1.77
N THR A 109 -24.10 -1.20 2.44
CA THR A 109 -23.67 0.20 2.27
C THR A 109 -22.32 0.43 2.94
N MET A 110 -22.11 -0.16 4.12
CA MET A 110 -20.83 -0.10 4.84
C MET A 110 -19.74 -0.90 4.14
N SER A 111 -20.04 -2.08 3.58
CA SER A 111 -19.04 -2.91 2.87
C SER A 111 -18.64 -2.33 1.52
N ASN A 112 -19.57 -1.68 0.82
CA ASN A 112 -19.32 -1.07 -0.48
C ASN A 112 -18.73 0.34 -0.37
N GLY A 113 -18.67 0.92 0.83
CA GLY A 113 -17.96 2.16 1.15
C GLY A 113 -16.45 1.93 1.31
N GLY A 114 -15.79 1.49 0.23
CA GLY A 114 -14.33 1.25 0.18
C GLY A 114 -13.56 2.34 -0.58
N ARG A 115 -12.21 2.25 -0.56
CA ARG A 115 -11.24 3.26 -1.06
C ARG A 115 -11.54 3.90 -2.43
N ASP A 116 -12.20 3.18 -3.34
CA ASP A 116 -12.39 3.62 -4.73
C ASP A 116 -13.86 3.88 -5.12
N ALA A 117 -14.81 3.85 -4.17
CA ALA A 117 -16.22 4.11 -4.43
C ALA A 117 -16.73 5.33 -3.64
N PRO A 118 -17.63 6.15 -4.21
CA PRO A 118 -18.24 7.25 -3.47
C PRO A 118 -18.94 6.70 -2.23
N ARG A 119 -18.57 7.21 -1.06
CA ARG A 119 -19.11 6.76 0.23
C ARG A 119 -20.59 7.09 0.33
N LYS A 120 -21.44 6.09 0.06
CA LYS A 120 -22.88 6.24 0.09
C LYS A 120 -23.38 6.32 1.53
N ARG A 121 -24.38 7.17 1.76
CA ARG A 121 -25.10 7.27 3.03
C ARG A 121 -26.06 6.09 3.16
N ALA A 122 -26.15 5.54 4.36
CA ALA A 122 -27.10 4.48 4.69
C ALA A 122 -28.51 5.07 4.78
N ARG A 123 -29.51 4.32 4.28
CA ARG A 123 -30.92 4.66 4.47
C ARG A 123 -31.31 4.44 5.92
N VAL A 124 -32.05 5.37 6.50
CA VAL A 124 -32.53 5.29 7.89
C VAL A 124 -33.92 4.65 7.91
N PHE A 125 -33.98 3.35 8.17
CA PHE A 125 -35.23 2.59 8.29
C PHE A 125 -35.02 1.31 9.14
N GLY A 126 -36.10 0.64 9.54
CA GLY A 126 -36.04 -0.54 10.43
C GLY A 126 -36.37 -0.20 11.87
N SER A 127 -35.89 -1.00 12.83
CA SER A 127 -36.08 -0.72 14.26
C SER A 127 -35.34 0.56 14.69
N LYS A 128 -35.69 1.10 15.85
CA LYS A 128 -35.10 2.34 16.38
C LYS A 128 -33.58 2.24 16.50
N GLU A 129 -33.09 1.08 16.94
CA GLU A 129 -31.66 0.79 17.13
C GLU A 129 -30.92 0.80 15.78
N ILE A 130 -31.52 0.24 14.73
CA ILE A 130 -30.92 0.23 13.39
C ILE A 130 -30.89 1.64 12.79
N GLN A 131 -31.95 2.43 13.02
CA GLN A 131 -32.01 3.82 12.59
C GLN A 131 -30.92 4.67 13.25
N GLU A 132 -30.67 4.46 14.54
CA GLU A 132 -29.62 5.15 15.29
C GLU A 132 -28.23 4.82 14.75
N ILE A 133 -27.94 3.53 14.49
CA ILE A 133 -26.67 3.12 13.88
C ILE A 133 -26.50 3.74 12.49
N ALA A 134 -27.56 3.76 11.66
CA ALA A 134 -27.52 4.36 10.34
C ALA A 134 -27.24 5.88 10.40
N ALA A 135 -27.82 6.58 11.38
CA ALA A 135 -27.57 8.00 11.60
C ALA A 135 -26.13 8.28 12.03
N ILE A 136 -25.60 7.51 12.99
CA ILE A 136 -24.21 7.62 13.44
C ILE A 136 -23.25 7.35 12.28
N TYR A 137 -23.49 6.30 11.49
CA TYR A 137 -22.69 5.99 10.31
C TYR A 137 -22.68 7.18 9.34
N ASN A 138 -23.84 7.78 9.05
CA ASN A 138 -23.92 8.94 8.14
C ASN A 138 -23.13 10.14 8.67
N GLN A 139 -23.22 10.42 9.98
CA GLN A 139 -22.45 11.50 10.61
C GLN A 139 -20.94 11.25 10.52
N LEU A 140 -20.48 10.02 10.75
CA LEU A 140 -19.07 9.65 10.58
C LEU A 140 -18.63 9.82 9.12
N MET A 141 -19.47 9.45 8.16
CA MET A 141 -19.14 9.65 6.73
C MET A 141 -18.99 11.14 6.38
N ASP A 142 -19.85 12.00 6.91
CA ASP A 142 -19.75 13.46 6.73
C ASP A 142 -18.43 14.00 7.32
N GLU A 143 -18.05 13.53 8.50
CA GLU A 143 -16.83 13.97 9.17
C GLU A 143 -15.57 13.52 8.42
N ILE A 144 -15.54 12.28 7.94
CA ILE A 144 -14.39 11.79 7.16
C ILE A 144 -14.30 12.53 5.82
N GLU A 145 -15.43 12.83 5.17
CA GLU A 145 -15.44 13.60 3.90
C GLU A 145 -14.89 15.02 4.10
N LYS A 146 -15.30 15.71 5.18
CA LYS A 146 -14.74 17.02 5.55
C LYS A 146 -13.25 16.94 5.86
N SER A 147 -12.83 15.96 6.65
CA SER A 147 -11.43 15.75 7.01
C SER A 147 -10.57 15.46 5.78
N GLN A 148 -11.06 14.65 4.83
CA GLN A 148 -10.36 14.38 3.58
C GLN A 148 -10.25 15.62 2.70
N ALA A 149 -11.32 16.38 2.53
CA ALA A 149 -11.28 17.62 1.75
C ALA A 149 -10.31 18.65 2.35
N ALA A 150 -10.26 18.76 3.69
CA ALA A 150 -9.31 19.62 4.39
C ALA A 150 -7.86 19.14 4.18
N LEU A 151 -7.61 17.83 4.30
CA LEU A 151 -6.30 17.25 4.09
C LEU A 151 -5.83 17.39 2.64
N GLU A 152 -6.71 17.16 1.65
CA GLU A 152 -6.40 17.36 0.23
C GLU A 152 -6.02 18.80 -0.07
N SER A 153 -6.76 19.77 0.50
CA SER A 153 -6.44 21.19 0.38
C SER A 153 -5.08 21.53 1.01
N GLU A 154 -4.82 21.04 2.23
CA GLU A 154 -3.54 21.25 2.91
C GLU A 154 -2.38 20.63 2.13
N VAL A 155 -2.53 19.39 1.64
CA VAL A 155 -1.53 18.73 0.80
C VAL A 155 -1.28 19.53 -0.48
N ALA A 156 -2.32 20.03 -1.14
CA ALA A 156 -2.16 20.86 -2.33
C ALA A 156 -1.39 22.15 -2.05
N ILE A 157 -1.71 22.85 -0.95
CA ILE A 157 -0.99 24.06 -0.50
C ILE A 157 0.47 23.74 -0.22
N ARG A 158 0.75 22.72 0.61
CA ARG A 158 2.12 22.32 0.97
C ARG A 158 2.94 21.88 -0.23
N THR A 159 2.33 21.15 -1.16
CA THR A 159 2.99 20.73 -2.40
C THR A 159 3.36 21.94 -3.24
N GLN A 160 2.49 22.94 -3.31
CA GLN A 160 2.77 24.17 -4.04
C GLN A 160 3.85 25.01 -3.35
N GLU A 161 3.84 25.15 -2.02
CA GLU A 161 4.89 25.81 -1.24
C GLU A 161 6.26 25.15 -1.44
N LEU A 162 6.32 23.82 -1.39
CA LEU A 162 7.55 23.07 -1.63
C LEU A 162 8.06 23.29 -3.06
N LYS A 163 7.16 23.30 -4.05
CA LYS A 163 7.54 23.56 -5.45
C LYS A 163 8.11 24.97 -5.62
N THR A 164 7.47 25.99 -5.06
CA THR A 164 7.96 27.37 -5.18
C THR A 164 9.29 27.58 -4.45
N ALA A 165 9.45 27.02 -3.24
CA ALA A 165 10.70 27.07 -2.49
C ALA A 165 11.85 26.36 -3.23
N ARG A 166 11.56 25.20 -3.81
CA ARG A 166 12.51 24.44 -4.64
C ARG A 166 12.94 25.26 -5.87
N ASP A 167 11.98 25.83 -6.60
CA ASP A 167 12.27 26.59 -7.82
C ASP A 167 13.08 27.87 -7.51
N ALA A 168 12.79 28.53 -6.39
CA ALA A 168 13.57 29.66 -5.90
C ALA A 168 15.01 29.25 -5.53
N ALA A 169 15.19 28.11 -4.86
CA ALA A 169 16.51 27.59 -4.51
C ALA A 169 17.33 27.26 -5.78
N PHE A 170 16.72 26.64 -6.79
CA PHE A 170 17.39 26.38 -8.07
C PHE A 170 17.78 27.66 -8.80
N ALA A 171 16.88 28.67 -8.83
CA ALA A 171 17.18 29.97 -9.44
C ALA A 171 18.36 30.66 -8.73
N ALA A 172 18.37 30.66 -7.40
CA ALA A 172 19.46 31.21 -6.60
C ALA A 172 20.79 30.50 -6.86
N ASN A 173 20.79 29.16 -6.94
CA ASN A 173 22.00 28.39 -7.23
C ASN A 173 22.55 28.67 -8.64
N ARG A 174 21.65 28.80 -9.62
CA ARG A 174 22.02 29.21 -10.98
C ARG A 174 22.66 30.60 -11.01
N GLN A 175 22.07 31.57 -10.31
CA GLN A 175 22.61 32.93 -10.23
C GLN A 175 23.97 32.96 -9.51
N LYS A 176 24.13 32.23 -8.40
CA LYS A 176 25.41 32.04 -7.72
C LYS A 176 26.49 31.56 -8.69
N SER A 177 26.16 30.56 -9.50
CA SER A 177 27.09 29.96 -10.47
C SER A 177 27.47 30.90 -11.60
N GLU A 178 26.50 31.66 -12.13
CA GLU A 178 26.73 32.65 -13.18
C GLU A 178 27.61 33.81 -12.68
N ILE A 179 27.38 34.29 -11.44
CA ILE A 179 28.24 35.31 -10.80
C ILE A 179 29.65 34.78 -10.59
N MET A 180 29.81 33.57 -10.04
CA MET A 180 31.13 32.98 -9.80
C MET A 180 31.91 32.79 -11.11
N ALA A 181 31.23 32.42 -12.20
CA ALA A 181 31.83 32.33 -13.52
C ALA A 181 32.34 33.68 -14.03
N ALA A 182 31.53 34.73 -13.90
CA ALA A 182 31.90 36.08 -14.34
C ALA A 182 33.10 36.62 -13.53
N VAL A 183 33.03 36.58 -12.20
CA VAL A 183 34.11 37.04 -11.31
C VAL A 183 35.41 36.29 -11.59
N THR A 184 35.34 34.97 -11.80
CA THR A 184 36.53 34.17 -12.12
C THR A 184 37.19 34.62 -13.42
N HIS A 185 36.41 34.85 -14.47
CA HIS A 185 36.93 35.32 -15.75
C HIS A 185 37.55 36.72 -15.64
N GLU A 186 36.90 37.61 -14.89
CA GLU A 186 37.39 38.96 -14.61
C GLU A 186 38.64 38.97 -13.73
N MET A 187 38.84 37.97 -12.85
CA MET A 187 40.05 37.83 -12.04
C MET A 187 41.19 37.13 -12.79
N LYS A 188 40.87 36.16 -13.66
CA LYS A 188 41.87 35.43 -14.45
C LYS A 188 42.68 36.36 -15.34
N THR A 189 42.02 37.30 -16.02
CA THR A 189 42.65 38.22 -16.97
C THR A 189 43.73 39.12 -16.32
N PRO A 190 43.47 39.89 -15.25
CA PRO A 190 44.49 40.71 -14.59
C PRO A 190 45.57 39.87 -13.93
N LEU A 191 45.23 38.68 -13.41
CA LEU A 191 46.21 37.79 -12.80
C LEU A 191 47.18 37.21 -13.85
N GLN A 192 46.67 36.83 -15.03
CA GLN A 192 47.49 36.43 -16.17
C GLN A 192 48.39 37.57 -16.66
N ALA A 193 47.92 38.82 -16.62
CA ALA A 193 48.76 39.98 -16.94
C ALA A 193 49.89 40.15 -15.92
N ILE A 194 49.60 40.03 -14.61
CA ILE A 194 50.63 40.07 -13.55
C ILE A 194 51.66 38.95 -13.74
N ILE A 195 51.19 37.73 -14.06
CA ILE A 195 52.07 36.60 -14.36
C ILE A 195 52.97 36.91 -15.57
N GLY A 196 52.39 37.41 -16.67
CA GLY A 196 53.14 37.76 -17.87
C GLY A 196 54.20 38.84 -17.61
N TYR A 197 53.86 39.91 -16.91
CA TYR A 197 54.82 40.96 -16.56
C TYR A 197 55.94 40.43 -15.65
N ALA A 198 55.60 39.59 -14.68
CA ALA A 198 56.60 39.01 -13.79
C ALA A 198 57.52 38.01 -14.52
N GLN A 199 57.01 37.23 -15.49
CA GLN A 199 57.81 36.36 -16.35
C GLN A 199 58.77 37.16 -17.24
N LEU A 200 58.28 38.20 -17.92
CA LEU A 200 59.11 39.08 -18.75
C LEU A 200 60.21 39.75 -17.92
N THR A 201 59.88 40.22 -16.72
CA THR A 201 60.87 40.82 -15.81
C THR A 201 61.92 39.80 -15.38
N LEU A 202 61.52 38.55 -15.16
CA LEU A 202 62.43 37.45 -14.83
C LEU A 202 63.39 37.15 -15.99
N GLU A 203 62.87 37.07 -17.21
CA GLU A 203 63.65 36.89 -18.45
C GLU A 203 64.62 38.07 -18.67
N GLU A 204 64.20 39.32 -18.45
CA GLU A 204 65.09 40.48 -18.55
C GLU A 204 66.22 40.44 -17.50
N LEU A 205 65.89 40.01 -16.28
CA LEU A 205 66.88 39.79 -15.23
C LEU A 205 67.85 38.67 -15.59
N GLU A 206 67.44 37.66 -16.37
CA GLU A 206 68.30 36.56 -16.86
C GLU A 206 69.55 37.05 -17.59
N PHE A 207 69.46 38.17 -18.31
CA PHE A 207 70.56 38.76 -19.07
C PHE A 207 71.31 39.90 -18.34
N ALA A 208 70.91 40.26 -17.12
CA ALA A 208 71.54 41.30 -16.32
C ALA A 208 72.78 40.79 -15.56
N VAL A 209 73.75 41.68 -15.29
CA VAL A 209 74.98 41.38 -14.54
C VAL A 209 74.62 40.74 -13.19
N GLU A 210 75.24 39.60 -12.88
CA GLU A 210 75.06 38.89 -11.61
C GLU A 210 75.60 39.72 -10.44
N ASP A 211 74.69 40.39 -9.75
CA ASP A 211 74.90 40.99 -8.44
C ASP A 211 73.83 40.46 -7.45
N ASP A 212 74.12 40.55 -6.16
CA ASP A 212 73.31 40.07 -5.04
C ASP A 212 71.88 40.67 -5.04
N ALA A 213 71.71 41.84 -5.65
CA ALA A 213 70.40 42.47 -5.86
C ALA A 213 69.58 41.83 -6.99
N ALA A 214 70.24 41.43 -8.09
CA ALA A 214 69.60 40.73 -9.20
C ALA A 214 69.19 39.30 -8.79
N HIS A 215 69.99 38.65 -7.95
CA HIS A 215 69.68 37.31 -7.46
C HIS A 215 68.46 37.30 -6.53
N ARG A 216 68.37 38.25 -5.59
CA ARG A 216 67.19 38.43 -4.71
C ARG A 216 65.94 38.83 -5.49
N SER A 217 66.07 39.66 -6.52
CA SER A 217 64.93 40.07 -7.35
C SER A 217 64.36 38.90 -8.15
N ARG A 218 65.21 38.04 -8.72
CA ARG A 218 64.78 36.79 -9.37
C ARG A 218 64.04 35.86 -8.41
N GLU A 219 64.57 35.66 -7.20
CA GLU A 219 63.93 34.80 -6.19
C GLU A 219 62.55 35.34 -5.76
N GLN A 220 62.43 36.65 -5.55
CA GLN A 220 61.14 37.28 -5.21
C GLN A 220 60.12 37.20 -6.35
N LEU A 221 60.53 37.43 -7.60
CA LEU A 221 59.66 37.32 -8.77
C LEU A 221 59.20 35.88 -8.99
N SER A 222 60.09 34.90 -8.84
CA SER A 222 59.74 33.47 -8.90
C SER A 222 58.70 33.11 -7.83
N ASN A 223 58.87 33.60 -6.60
CA ASN A 223 57.89 33.41 -5.52
C ASN A 223 56.53 34.08 -5.82
N ILE A 224 56.52 35.29 -6.37
CA ILE A 224 55.29 35.99 -6.79
C ILE A 224 54.58 35.21 -7.89
N LEU A 225 55.32 34.72 -8.88
CA LEU A 225 54.80 33.89 -9.96
C LEU A 225 54.18 32.61 -9.44
N GLY A 226 54.85 31.88 -8.55
CA GLY A 226 54.32 30.67 -7.93
C GLY A 226 52.98 30.94 -7.23
N ARG A 227 52.91 31.99 -6.40
CA ARG A 227 51.67 32.37 -5.69
C ARG A 227 50.55 32.82 -6.62
N ALA A 228 50.86 33.51 -7.70
CA ALA A 228 49.87 33.94 -8.68
C ALA A 228 49.26 32.73 -9.42
N HIS A 229 50.06 31.73 -9.78
CA HIS A 229 49.57 30.49 -10.38
C HIS A 229 48.73 29.67 -9.39
N GLU A 230 49.16 29.56 -8.13
CA GLU A 230 48.37 28.89 -7.09
C GLU A 230 47.00 29.55 -6.90
N LEU A 231 46.96 30.89 -6.86
CA LEU A 231 45.71 31.64 -6.74
C LEU A 231 44.80 31.40 -7.94
N LEU A 232 45.34 31.44 -9.16
CA LEU A 232 44.58 31.19 -10.38
C LEU A 232 43.96 29.79 -10.37
N ASN A 233 44.74 28.79 -9.95
CA ASN A 233 44.28 27.41 -9.84
C ASN A 233 43.16 27.28 -8.81
N ARG A 234 43.30 27.89 -7.62
CA ARG A 234 42.27 27.88 -6.57
C ARG A 234 40.96 28.52 -7.04
N ILE A 235 41.05 29.67 -7.72
CA ILE A 235 39.87 30.35 -8.28
C ILE A 235 39.19 29.46 -9.34
N THR A 236 39.99 28.84 -10.21
CA THR A 236 39.47 27.94 -11.26
C THR A 236 38.77 26.72 -10.65
N GLN A 237 39.34 26.13 -9.60
CA GLN A 237 38.72 25.00 -8.88
C GLN A 237 37.41 25.40 -8.20
N MET A 238 37.31 26.62 -7.64
CA MET A 238 36.04 27.13 -7.09
C MET A 238 34.94 27.23 -8.17
N LEU A 239 35.30 27.63 -9.39
CA LEU A 239 34.35 27.70 -10.51
C LEU A 239 33.90 26.32 -10.97
N ASP A 240 34.84 25.38 -11.12
CA ASP A 240 34.54 24.00 -11.49
C ASP A 240 33.56 23.37 -10.48
N LEU A 241 33.78 23.59 -9.18
CA LEU A 241 32.87 23.16 -8.11
C LEU A 241 31.49 23.81 -8.25
N ALA A 242 31.42 25.14 -8.44
CA ALA A 242 30.15 25.84 -8.59
C ALA A 242 29.35 25.35 -9.82
N ARG A 243 30.03 25.02 -10.92
CA ARG A 243 29.40 24.45 -12.13
C ARG A 243 28.89 23.03 -11.90
N ALA A 244 29.65 22.21 -11.17
CA ALA A 244 29.25 20.86 -10.78
C ALA A 244 28.02 20.88 -9.84
N GLU A 245 28.01 21.76 -8.82
CA GLU A 245 26.86 21.95 -7.91
C GLU A 245 25.59 22.40 -8.65
N ALA A 246 25.73 23.13 -9.75
CA ALA A 246 24.62 23.59 -10.57
C ALA A 246 24.17 22.58 -11.66
N GLY A 247 24.82 21.42 -11.75
CA GLY A 247 24.55 20.42 -12.80
C GLY A 247 24.86 20.89 -14.22
N LYS A 248 25.66 21.95 -14.38
CA LYS A 248 26.07 22.54 -15.67
C LYS A 248 27.50 22.13 -16.06
N PHE A 249 27.97 20.98 -15.59
CA PHE A 249 29.31 20.51 -15.88
C PHE A 249 29.30 19.70 -17.17
N ASP A 250 29.49 20.37 -18.31
CA ASP A 250 29.58 19.73 -19.61
C ASP A 250 30.95 19.07 -19.77
N LEU A 251 30.96 17.73 -19.90
CA LEU A 251 32.17 16.96 -20.19
C LEU A 251 32.43 16.95 -21.70
N ASN A 252 33.65 17.30 -22.10
CA ASN A 252 34.06 17.24 -23.50
C ASN A 252 34.73 15.90 -23.79
N LEU A 253 33.92 14.87 -24.04
CA LEU A 253 34.40 13.51 -24.28
C LEU A 253 35.08 13.38 -25.65
N VAL A 254 36.36 13.04 -25.66
CA VAL A 254 37.19 12.81 -26.85
C VAL A 254 38.00 11.52 -26.71
N GLU A 255 38.23 10.81 -27.82
CA GLU A 255 39.14 9.66 -27.82
C GLU A 255 40.55 10.13 -27.49
N THR A 256 41.07 9.67 -26.35
CA THR A 256 42.33 10.16 -25.79
C THR A 256 43.28 9.00 -25.56
N ASP A 257 44.51 9.15 -26.06
CA ASP A 257 45.64 8.29 -25.67
C ASP A 257 46.07 8.62 -24.24
N ILE A 258 45.65 7.78 -23.30
CA ILE A 258 45.94 7.91 -21.87
C ILE A 258 47.44 7.82 -21.60
N SER A 259 48.16 6.99 -22.37
CA SER A 259 49.59 6.76 -22.16
C SER A 259 50.38 8.02 -22.49
N ALA A 260 50.09 8.64 -23.64
CA ALA A 260 50.69 9.91 -24.02
C ALA A 260 50.35 11.03 -23.00
N LEU A 261 49.08 11.10 -22.58
CA LEU A 261 48.62 12.12 -21.62
C LEU A 261 49.34 12.03 -20.27
N LEU A 262 49.48 10.82 -19.72
CA LEU A 262 50.14 10.59 -18.44
C LEU A 262 51.66 10.80 -18.52
N HIS A 263 52.30 10.46 -19.64
CA HIS A 263 53.71 10.77 -19.87
C HIS A 263 53.97 12.28 -19.93
N ASP A 264 53.07 13.06 -20.53
CA ASP A 264 53.19 14.52 -20.52
C ASP A 264 52.99 15.08 -19.11
N ALA A 265 52.01 14.57 -18.36
CA ALA A 265 51.81 14.96 -16.96
C ALA A 265 53.03 14.61 -16.08
N GLN A 266 53.67 13.45 -16.31
CA GLN A 266 54.87 13.03 -15.59
C GLN A 266 56.02 14.03 -15.74
N LYS A 267 56.22 14.63 -16.92
CA LYS A 267 57.28 15.64 -17.14
C LYS A 267 57.14 16.84 -16.21
N SER A 268 55.91 17.23 -15.89
CA SER A 268 55.63 18.33 -14.96
C SER A 268 55.86 17.94 -13.50
N ILE A 269 55.76 16.66 -13.15
CA ILE A 269 55.89 16.16 -11.77
C ILE A 269 57.34 15.85 -11.37
N LEU A 270 58.17 15.42 -12.32
CA LEU A 270 59.56 15.05 -12.05
C LEU A 270 60.38 16.15 -11.31
N PRO A 271 60.27 17.44 -11.65
CA PRO A 271 60.94 18.50 -10.90
C PRO A 271 60.48 18.58 -9.43
N LEU A 272 59.17 18.49 -9.16
CA LEU A 272 58.62 18.53 -7.81
C LEU A 272 59.02 17.31 -6.97
N ALA A 273 59.08 16.14 -7.59
CA ALA A 273 59.58 14.93 -6.93
C ALA A 273 61.05 15.10 -6.55
N THR A 274 61.86 15.63 -7.46
CA THR A 274 63.31 15.84 -7.26
C THR A 274 63.59 16.88 -6.17
N GLU A 275 62.80 17.96 -6.11
CA GLU A 275 62.92 19.02 -5.10
C GLU A 275 62.86 18.48 -3.65
N ARG A 276 62.12 17.37 -3.45
CA ARG A 276 61.95 16.71 -2.15
C ARG A 276 62.68 15.37 -2.03
N ASN A 277 63.64 15.11 -2.92
CA ASN A 277 64.40 13.86 -3.00
C ASN A 277 63.52 12.60 -3.10
N ASN A 278 62.36 12.70 -3.75
CA ASN A 278 61.48 11.57 -3.98
C ASN A 278 61.83 10.86 -5.28
N LYS A 279 61.76 9.52 -5.28
CA LYS A 279 61.92 8.71 -6.48
C LYS A 279 60.55 8.46 -7.11
N PHE A 280 60.38 8.89 -8.36
CA PHE A 280 59.14 8.73 -9.10
C PHE A 280 59.25 7.59 -10.12
N THR A 281 58.33 6.62 -10.06
CA THR A 281 58.26 5.48 -10.99
C THR A 281 56.89 5.42 -11.65
N ALA A 282 56.84 5.18 -12.97
CA ALA A 282 55.58 5.07 -13.71
C ALA A 282 55.47 3.72 -14.44
N GLU A 283 54.34 3.05 -14.27
CA GLU A 283 53.94 1.85 -15.00
C GLU A 283 52.60 2.11 -15.70
N ILE A 284 52.68 2.45 -16.99
CA ILE A 284 51.51 2.85 -17.77
C ILE A 284 51.25 1.78 -18.84
N ASP A 285 50.15 1.06 -18.69
CA ASP A 285 49.68 0.01 -19.59
C ASP A 285 48.23 0.31 -20.03
N CYS A 286 48.10 1.18 -21.03
CA CYS A 286 46.83 1.56 -21.64
C CYS A 286 46.95 1.55 -23.17
N PRO A 287 46.70 0.38 -23.80
CA PRO A 287 46.97 0.18 -25.22
C PRO A 287 45.91 0.77 -26.16
N VAL A 288 44.76 1.25 -25.65
CA VAL A 288 43.63 1.73 -26.47
C VAL A 288 43.22 3.14 -26.05
N PRO A 289 42.92 4.05 -27.00
CA PRO A 289 42.32 5.34 -26.69
C PRO A 289 41.00 5.16 -25.93
N VAL A 290 40.78 6.00 -24.90
CA VAL A 290 39.57 5.97 -24.08
C VAL A 290 38.78 7.25 -24.33
N LEU A 291 37.46 7.12 -24.44
CA LEU A 291 36.56 8.26 -24.55
C LEU A 291 36.43 8.96 -23.19
N ILE A 292 37.15 10.07 -23.00
CA ILE A 292 37.22 10.83 -21.75
C ILE A 292 37.32 12.33 -22.03
N ASP A 293 37.06 13.15 -20.99
CA ASP A 293 37.47 14.55 -21.02
C ASP A 293 38.97 14.64 -20.71
N ARG A 294 39.77 14.90 -21.74
CA ARG A 294 41.23 14.94 -21.68
C ARG A 294 41.74 15.88 -20.59
N ASP A 295 41.21 17.10 -20.54
CA ASP A 295 41.70 18.14 -19.64
C ASP A 295 41.34 17.82 -18.19
N LYS A 296 40.12 17.34 -17.94
CA LYS A 296 39.68 16.94 -16.59
C LYS A 296 40.41 15.70 -16.09
N PHE A 297 40.66 14.72 -16.94
CA PHE A 297 41.44 13.55 -16.55
C PHE A 297 42.90 13.91 -16.23
N GLN A 298 43.53 14.75 -17.05
CA GLN A 298 44.88 15.26 -16.78
C GLN A 298 44.93 16.03 -15.46
N GLN A 299 43.92 16.84 -15.18
CA GLN A 299 43.79 17.58 -13.93
C GLN A 299 43.68 16.64 -12.71
N ILE A 300 42.90 15.56 -12.81
CA ILE A 300 42.81 14.53 -11.75
C ILE A 300 44.18 13.91 -11.51
N ALA A 301 44.86 13.45 -12.56
CA ALA A 301 46.17 12.82 -12.45
C ALA A 301 47.21 13.76 -11.82
N LEU A 302 47.28 15.02 -12.30
CA LEU A 302 48.19 16.02 -11.75
C LEU A 302 47.88 16.34 -10.29
N ASN A 303 46.61 16.49 -9.91
CA ASN A 303 46.24 16.77 -8.52
C ASN A 303 46.68 15.65 -7.57
N LEU A 304 46.46 14.38 -7.96
CA LEU A 304 46.89 13.23 -7.17
C LEU A 304 48.41 13.15 -7.05
N MET A 305 49.14 13.28 -8.17
CA MET A 305 50.61 13.23 -8.16
C MET A 305 51.23 14.40 -7.40
N THR A 306 50.67 15.60 -7.52
CA THR A 306 51.17 16.78 -6.78
C THR A 306 50.96 16.62 -5.28
N ASN A 307 49.83 16.03 -4.86
CA ASN A 307 49.60 15.69 -3.46
C ASN A 307 50.62 14.66 -2.97
N ALA A 308 50.87 13.58 -3.72
CA ALA A 308 51.89 12.58 -3.38
C ALA A 308 53.28 13.23 -3.19
N CYS A 309 53.71 14.10 -4.11
CA CYS A 309 54.97 14.83 -3.99
C CYS A 309 54.98 15.78 -2.78
N LYS A 310 53.85 16.42 -2.46
CA LYS A 310 53.72 17.36 -1.35
C LYS A 310 53.74 16.68 0.03
N PHE A 311 53.34 15.42 0.14
CA PHE A 311 53.25 14.72 1.43
C PHE A 311 54.30 13.61 1.63
N THR A 312 55.19 13.44 0.65
CA THR A 312 56.34 12.53 0.69
C THR A 312 57.65 13.31 0.66
N GLU A 313 58.62 12.88 1.45
CA GLU A 313 59.98 13.43 1.48
C GLU A 313 60.98 12.29 1.64
N ASN A 314 62.03 12.26 0.81
CA ASN A 314 62.99 11.15 0.75
C ASN A 314 62.32 9.75 0.57
N GLY A 315 61.24 9.68 -0.21
CA GLY A 315 60.44 8.46 -0.39
C GLY A 315 60.23 8.05 -1.84
N ASP A 316 59.30 7.13 -2.05
CA ASP A 316 58.94 6.61 -3.38
C ASP A 316 57.50 7.03 -3.74
N ILE A 317 57.30 7.35 -5.02
CA ILE A 317 55.99 7.65 -5.61
C ILE A 317 55.81 6.77 -6.84
N TYR A 318 54.70 6.04 -6.90
CA TYR A 318 54.36 5.13 -7.99
C TYR A 318 53.09 5.60 -8.71
N LEU A 319 53.20 5.82 -10.02
CA LEU A 319 52.06 6.03 -10.90
C LEU A 319 51.77 4.73 -11.65
N ARG A 320 50.59 4.15 -11.46
CA ARG A 320 50.15 2.96 -12.20
C ARG A 320 48.88 3.27 -12.98
N CYS A 321 48.85 2.93 -14.26
CA CYS A 321 47.64 3.04 -15.07
C CYS A 321 47.41 1.76 -15.87
N LYS A 322 46.22 1.17 -15.75
CA LYS A 322 45.86 -0.09 -16.43
C LYS A 322 44.49 0.02 -17.10
N GLY A 323 44.47 -0.26 -18.40
CA GLY A 323 43.23 -0.43 -19.16
C GLY A 323 42.60 -1.79 -18.86
N ARG A 324 41.32 -1.82 -18.49
CA ARG A 324 40.50 -3.04 -18.39
C ARG A 324 39.35 -2.96 -19.40
N PRO A 325 38.70 -4.09 -19.76
CA PRO A 325 37.64 -4.11 -20.76
C PRO A 325 36.47 -3.15 -20.48
N ASP A 326 36.19 -2.88 -19.20
CA ASP A 326 35.03 -2.09 -18.76
C ASP A 326 35.42 -0.80 -18.01
N ARG A 327 36.71 -0.58 -17.73
CA ARG A 327 37.15 0.56 -16.90
C ARG A 327 38.63 0.88 -17.09
N LEU A 328 38.98 2.11 -16.75
CA LEU A 328 40.35 2.58 -16.61
C LEU A 328 40.71 2.63 -15.12
N LEU A 329 41.83 2.03 -14.72
CA LEU A 329 42.35 2.15 -13.36
C LEU A 329 43.56 3.08 -13.38
N LEU A 330 43.44 4.22 -12.71
CA LEU A 330 44.55 5.14 -12.40
C LEU A 330 44.83 5.05 -10.91
N GLU A 331 46.09 4.81 -10.55
CA GLU A 331 46.52 4.65 -9.17
C GLU A 331 47.79 5.47 -8.94
N VAL A 332 47.81 6.21 -7.84
CA VAL A 332 48.97 6.96 -7.36
C VAL A 332 49.23 6.48 -5.93
N GLU A 333 50.39 5.89 -5.71
CA GLU A 333 50.84 5.41 -4.41
C GLU A 333 52.04 6.25 -3.96
N ASP A 334 52.07 6.61 -2.69
CA ASP A 334 53.17 7.35 -2.07
C ASP A 334 53.53 6.73 -0.71
N THR A 335 54.79 6.90 -0.30
CA THR A 335 55.31 6.44 0.99
C THR A 335 55.33 7.55 2.04
N GLY A 336 54.45 8.55 1.91
CA GLY A 336 54.39 9.72 2.78
C GLY A 336 53.74 9.44 4.14
N VAL A 337 53.34 10.53 4.81
CA VAL A 337 52.77 10.48 6.17
C VAL A 337 51.41 9.76 6.27
N GLY A 338 50.75 9.54 5.12
CA GLY A 338 49.43 8.95 5.05
C GLY A 338 48.33 9.83 5.64
N ILE A 339 47.12 9.29 5.71
CA ILE A 339 45.92 9.96 6.26
C ILE A 339 45.35 9.07 7.35
N ALA A 340 44.96 9.66 8.49
CA ALA A 340 44.32 8.91 9.56
C ALA A 340 42.95 8.38 9.10
N GLU A 341 42.59 7.16 9.50
CA GLU A 341 41.38 6.46 9.02
C GLU A 341 40.09 7.27 9.21
N LYS A 342 39.97 7.99 10.33
CA LYS A 342 38.86 8.88 10.64
C LYS A 342 38.69 10.06 9.68
N ASP A 343 39.75 10.43 8.96
CA ASP A 343 39.80 11.61 8.10
C ASP A 343 39.68 11.24 6.61
N LEU A 344 39.69 9.95 6.26
CA LEU A 344 39.62 9.45 4.87
C LEU A 344 38.37 9.93 4.11
N ASP A 345 37.20 9.93 4.75
CA ASP A 345 35.97 10.40 4.10
C ASP A 345 35.99 11.91 3.86
N SER A 346 36.82 12.62 4.63
CA SER A 346 36.83 14.08 4.64
C SER A 346 37.82 14.71 3.66
N VAL A 347 38.75 13.93 3.09
CA VAL A 347 39.75 14.43 2.13
C VAL A 347 39.11 14.92 0.82
N PHE A 348 37.90 14.45 0.52
CA PHE A 348 37.14 14.82 -0.67
C PHE A 348 36.14 15.96 -0.42
N GLU A 349 36.05 16.47 0.81
CA GLU A 349 35.21 17.62 1.11
C GLU A 349 35.83 18.93 0.58
N PRO A 350 35.04 19.83 -0.02
CA PRO A 350 35.53 21.12 -0.47
C PRO A 350 36.18 21.92 0.68
N PHE A 351 37.34 22.52 0.41
CA PHE A 351 38.07 23.42 1.32
C PHE A 351 38.61 22.79 2.60
N ARG A 352 38.64 21.47 2.70
CA ARG A 352 39.23 20.76 3.85
C ARG A 352 40.70 20.43 3.57
N GLN A 353 41.58 20.87 4.46
CA GLN A 353 42.99 20.48 4.48
C GLN A 353 43.25 19.80 5.82
N LEU A 354 43.79 18.59 5.79
CA LEU A 354 44.08 17.77 6.97
C LEU A 354 45.50 18.01 7.50
#